data_AF-A0A660HPM7-F1
#
_entry.id   AF-A0A660HPM7-F1
#
_cell.length_a   1.000
_cell.length_b   1.000
_cell.length_c   1.000
_cell.angle_alpha   90.00
_cell.angle_beta   90.00
_cell.angle_gamma   90.00
#
_symmetry.space_group_name_H-M   'P 1'
#
loop_
_entity.id
_entity.type
_entity.pdbx_description
1 polymer ?
#
loop_
_entity_poly.entity_id
_entity_poly.type
_entity_poly.pdbx_seq_one_letter_code
_entity_poly.pdbx_strand_id
1 'polypeptide(L)'
;MSFTLNIETDFSSQEVTEAIRSALEHEKHVARYKIKRYSTICNEFETRFGLSSAELRRNFENGEITNKSNFFDWYAAKRELDHWNKRLEILSGVSF
;
A
#
# COMPACT_ATOMS: atom_id res chain seq x y z
N MET A 1 20.02 -0.60 -11.06
CA MET A 1 19.65 0.82 -11.19
C MET A 1 20.59 1.60 -10.28
N SER A 2 21.25 2.67 -10.76
CA SER A 2 22.09 3.52 -9.91
C SER A 2 21.28 4.73 -9.44
N PHE A 3 21.32 4.99 -8.13
CA PHE A 3 20.68 6.13 -7.48
C PHE A 3 21.72 6.76 -6.56
N THR A 4 21.88 8.09 -6.65
CA THR A 4 22.81 8.85 -5.80
C THR A 4 21.99 9.74 -4.87
N LEU A 5 22.24 9.62 -3.56
CA LEU A 5 21.65 10.48 -2.54
C LEU A 5 22.70 11.48 -2.08
N ASN A 6 22.49 12.76 -2.40
CA ASN A 6 23.32 13.84 -1.87
C ASN A 6 22.83 14.20 -0.46
N ILE A 7 23.75 14.21 0.50
CA ILE A 7 23.46 14.49 1.91
C ILE A 7 24.22 15.75 2.29
N GLU A 8 23.50 16.82 2.61
CA GLU A 8 24.06 18.10 3.04
C GLU A 8 23.71 18.34 4.51
N THR A 9 24.56 17.84 5.41
CA THR A 9 24.37 17.96 6.86
C THR A 9 25.70 17.90 7.60
N ASP A 10 25.75 18.50 8.79
CA ASP A 10 26.94 18.52 9.63
C ASP A 10 27.09 17.27 10.54
N PHE A 11 26.15 16.33 10.47
CA PHE A 11 26.16 15.10 11.25
C PHE A 11 27.10 14.05 10.65
N SER A 12 27.52 13.09 11.47
CA SER A 12 28.37 11.99 11.00
C SER A 12 27.63 11.09 10.00
N SER A 13 28.39 10.47 9.09
CA SER A 13 27.85 9.50 8.12
C SER A 13 27.08 8.36 8.80
N GLN A 14 27.52 7.94 10.00
CA GLN A 14 26.84 6.92 10.78
C GLN A 14 25.46 7.38 11.25
N GLU A 15 25.37 8.55 11.90
CA GLU A 15 24.10 9.10 12.39
C GLU A 15 23.10 9.28 11.24
N VAL A 16 23.56 9.80 10.11
CA VAL A 16 22.72 9.96 8.92
C VAL A 16 22.24 8.61 8.39
N THR A 17 23.13 7.63 8.29
CA THR A 17 22.77 6.29 7.81
C THR A 17 21.74 5.62 8.74
N GLU A 18 21.93 5.74 10.05
CA GLU A 18 20.99 5.20 11.05
C GLU A 18 19.62 5.89 10.97
N ALA A 19 19.58 7.22 10.80
CA ALA A 19 18.35 7.97 10.62
C ALA A 19 17.60 7.53 9.35
N ILE A 20 18.29 7.41 8.21
CA ILE A 20 17.68 6.97 6.95
C ILE A 20 17.18 5.52 7.07
N ARG A 21 17.97 4.63 7.68
CA ARG A 21 17.57 3.24 7.91
C ARG A 21 16.32 3.16 8.79
N SER A 22 16.27 3.92 9.88
CA SER A 22 15.12 4.00 10.78
C SER A 22 13.87 4.49 10.05
N ALA A 23 14.00 5.53 9.22
CA ALA A 23 12.89 6.05 8.41
C ALA A 23 12.35 5.00 7.42
N LEU A 24 13.24 4.24 6.75
CA LEU A 24 12.80 3.17 5.85
C LEU A 24 12.11 2.03 6.59
N GLU A 25 12.62 1.59 7.74
CA GLU A 25 11.98 0.54 8.52
C GLU A 25 10.63 0.98 9.10
N HIS A 26 10.52 2.25 9.51
CA HIS A 26 9.25 2.83 9.92
C HIS A 26 8.23 2.82 8.78
N GLU A 27 8.62 3.26 7.59
CA GLU A 27 7.74 3.27 6.42
C GLU A 27 7.31 1.84 6.01
N LYS A 28 8.22 0.85 6.09
CA LYS A 28 7.86 -0.57 5.89
C LYS A 28 6.82 -1.03 6.90
N HIS A 29 6.95 -0.62 8.16
CA HIS A 29 5.98 -0.95 9.20
C HIS A 29 4.61 -0.32 8.91
N VAL A 30 4.57 0.98 8.55
CA VAL A 30 3.34 1.67 8.15
C VAL A 30 2.68 0.98 6.96
N ALA A 31 3.46 0.63 5.93
CA ALA A 31 2.95 -0.07 4.75
C ALA A 31 2.32 -1.42 5.12
N ARG A 32 2.98 -2.24 5.94
CA ARG A 32 2.44 -3.53 6.42
C ARG A 32 1.13 -3.35 7.19
N TYR A 33 1.05 -2.34 8.06
CA TYR A 33 -0.18 -2.02 8.80
C TYR A 33 -1.32 -1.63 7.84
N LYS A 34 -1.05 -0.77 6.87
CA LYS A 34 -2.04 -0.32 5.87
C LYS A 34 -2.51 -1.47 4.98
N ILE A 35 -1.60 -2.30 4.49
CA ILE A 35 -1.91 -3.52 3.72
C ILE A 35 -2.85 -4.41 4.52
N LYS A 36 -2.53 -4.70 5.78
CA LYS A 36 -3.39 -5.53 6.63
C LYS A 36 -4.79 -4.94 6.76
N ARG A 37 -4.89 -3.64 7.08
CA ARG A 37 -6.18 -2.94 7.23
C ARG A 37 -7.03 -3.00 5.96
N TYR A 38 -6.46 -2.63 4.81
CA TYR A 38 -7.23 -2.59 3.57
C TYR A 38 -7.52 -3.98 3.00
N SER A 39 -6.65 -4.96 3.24
CA SER A 39 -6.93 -6.37 2.94
C SER A 39 -8.15 -6.87 3.72
N THR A 40 -8.25 -6.55 5.01
CA THR A 40 -9.45 -6.88 5.81
C THR A 40 -10.71 -6.28 5.21
N ILE A 41 -10.71 -4.98 4.88
CA ILE A 41 -11.87 -4.31 4.27
C ILE A 41 -12.26 -4.95 2.94
N CYS A 42 -11.28 -5.27 2.08
CA CYS A 42 -11.53 -5.94 0.81
C CYS A 42 -12.13 -7.33 1.03
N ASN A 43 -11.55 -8.14 1.91
CA ASN A 43 -12.00 -9.50 2.19
C ASN A 43 -13.42 -9.54 2.77
N GLU A 44 -13.75 -8.63 3.69
CA GLU A 44 -15.09 -8.52 4.27
C GLU A 44 -16.13 -8.19 3.19
N PHE A 45 -15.81 -7.25 2.30
CA PHE A 45 -16.69 -6.88 1.20
C PHE A 45 -16.85 -8.04 0.19
N GLU A 46 -15.75 -8.64 -0.24
CA GLU A 46 -15.75 -9.81 -1.14
C GLU A 46 -16.57 -10.96 -0.58
N THR A 47 -16.41 -11.26 0.72
CA THR A 47 -17.19 -12.29 1.42
C THR A 47 -18.67 -11.93 1.45
N ARG A 48 -19.02 -10.67 1.71
CA ARG A 48 -20.42 -10.20 1.76
C ARG A 48 -21.14 -10.34 0.43
N PHE A 49 -20.43 -10.13 -0.68
CA PHE A 49 -21.00 -10.22 -2.03
C PHE A 49 -20.78 -11.58 -2.69
N GLY A 50 -19.96 -12.46 -2.12
CA GLY A 50 -19.61 -13.76 -2.69
C GLY A 50 -18.83 -13.66 -4.00
N LEU A 51 -18.13 -12.55 -4.22
CA LEU A 51 -17.44 -12.22 -5.47
C LEU A 51 -15.98 -11.85 -5.16
N SER A 52 -15.07 -12.30 -6.01
CA SER A 52 -13.67 -11.87 -5.95
C SER A 52 -13.51 -10.40 -6.32
N SER A 53 -12.39 -9.80 -5.91
CA SER A 53 -11.97 -8.47 -6.34
C SER A 53 -12.07 -8.23 -7.86
N ALA A 54 -11.75 -9.25 -8.66
CA ALA A 54 -11.75 -9.16 -10.12
C ALA A 54 -13.18 -9.17 -10.71
N GLU A 55 -14.08 -9.92 -10.11
CA GLU A 55 -15.51 -9.94 -10.48
C GLU A 55 -16.18 -8.64 -10.06
N LEU A 56 -15.95 -8.19 -8.83
CA LEU A 56 -16.45 -6.91 -8.33
C LEU A 56 -16.03 -5.73 -9.22
N ARG A 57 -14.76 -5.70 -9.64
CA ARG A 57 -14.28 -4.67 -10.57
C ARG A 57 -14.99 -4.73 -11.92
N ARG A 58 -15.11 -5.92 -12.54
CA ARG A 58 -15.82 -6.09 -13.82
C ARG A 58 -17.28 -5.65 -13.72
N ASN A 59 -17.99 -6.09 -12.69
CA ASN A 59 -19.40 -5.77 -12.50
C ASN A 59 -19.60 -4.26 -12.32
N PHE A 60 -18.67 -3.56 -11.67
CA PHE A 60 -18.71 -2.11 -11.57
C PHE A 60 -18.50 -1.40 -12.91
N GLU A 61 -17.49 -1.83 -13.67
CA GLU A 61 -17.18 -1.27 -14.99
C GLU A 61 -18.34 -1.49 -15.97
N ASN A 62 -19.05 -2.60 -15.84
CA ASN A 62 -20.27 -2.90 -16.62
C ASN A 62 -21.53 -2.17 -16.11
N GLY A 63 -21.46 -1.46 -14.99
CA GLY A 63 -22.61 -0.77 -14.39
C GLY A 63 -23.63 -1.68 -13.69
N GLU A 64 -23.26 -2.92 -13.40
CA GLU A 64 -24.12 -3.95 -12.79
C GLU A 64 -24.27 -3.78 -11.26
N ILE A 65 -23.51 -2.87 -10.65
CA ILE A 65 -23.57 -2.61 -9.21
C ILE A 65 -24.62 -1.56 -8.88
N THR A 66 -25.73 -2.03 -8.30
CA THR A 66 -26.89 -1.22 -7.92
C THR A 66 -26.67 -0.43 -6.62
N ASN A 67 -25.80 -0.90 -5.71
CA ASN A 67 -25.45 -0.20 -4.47
C ASN A 67 -24.06 0.47 -4.57
N LYS A 68 -24.04 1.64 -5.21
CA LYS A 68 -22.80 2.36 -5.54
C LYS A 68 -22.01 2.83 -4.30
N SER A 69 -22.67 3.18 -3.19
CA SER A 69 -22.01 3.74 -2.00
C SER A 69 -21.01 2.76 -1.37
N ASN A 70 -21.46 1.55 -1.04
CA ASN A 70 -20.59 0.56 -0.41
C ASN A 70 -19.45 0.14 -1.35
N PHE A 71 -19.69 0.19 -2.67
CA PHE A 71 -18.68 -0.12 -3.66
C PHE A 71 -17.60 0.95 -3.75
N PHE A 72 -17.94 2.24 -3.63
CA PHE A 72 -16.92 3.30 -3.63
C PHE A 72 -15.94 3.15 -2.47
N ASP A 73 -16.43 2.78 -1.28
CA ASP A 73 -15.58 2.54 -0.11
C ASP A 73 -14.65 1.33 -0.34
N TRP A 74 -15.19 0.24 -0.88
CA TRP A 74 -14.38 -0.92 -1.26
C TRP A 74 -13.34 -0.59 -2.34
N TYR A 75 -13.73 0.14 -3.38
CA TYR A 75 -12.86 0.51 -4.49
C TYR A 75 -11.70 1.41 -4.01
N ALA A 76 -12.00 2.36 -3.12
CA ALA A 76 -10.99 3.18 -2.46
C ALA A 76 -10.02 2.30 -1.63
N ALA A 77 -10.55 1.38 -0.81
CA ALA A 77 -9.73 0.45 -0.04
C ALA A 77 -8.84 -0.45 -0.94
N LYS A 78 -9.37 -0.94 -2.06
CA LYS A 78 -8.63 -1.77 -3.01
C LYS A 78 -7.49 -1.00 -3.66
N ARG A 79 -7.74 0.25 -4.07
CA ARG A 79 -6.69 1.14 -4.61
C ARG A 79 -5.59 1.42 -3.60
N GLU A 80 -5.97 1.68 -2.35
CA GLU A 80 -5.01 1.87 -1.27
C GLU A 80 -4.19 0.59 -1.00
N LEU A 81 -4.83 -0.58 -0.99
CA LEU A 81 -4.14 -1.86 -0.85
C LEU A 81 -3.09 -2.05 -1.95
N ASP A 82 -3.44 -1.79 -3.21
CA ASP A 82 -2.51 -1.91 -4.35
C ASP A 82 -1.35 -0.92 -4.21
N HIS A 83 -1.64 0.33 -3.80
CA HIS A 83 -0.62 1.35 -3.56
C HIS A 83 0.38 0.92 -2.48
N TRP A 84 -0.11 0.46 -1.32
CA TRP A 84 0.76 0.09 -0.20
C TRP A 84 1.53 -1.20 -0.44
N ASN A 85 0.97 -2.16 -1.18
CA ASN A 85 1.71 -3.36 -1.62
C ASN A 85 2.90 -2.97 -2.50
N LYS A 86 2.67 -2.13 -3.54
CA LYS A 86 3.74 -1.62 -4.40
C LYS A 86 4.79 -0.85 -3.60
N ARG A 87 4.35 -0.01 -2.67
CA ARG A 87 5.24 0.77 -1.78
C ARG A 87 6.13 -0.16 -0.94
N LEU A 88 5.55 -1.18 -0.30
CA LEU A 88 6.29 -2.15 0.50
C LEU A 88 7.30 -2.95 -0.34
N GLU A 89 6.91 -3.35 -1.56
CA GLU A 89 7.80 -4.04 -2.50
C GLU A 89 9.03 -3.20 -2.83
N ILE A 90 8.83 -1.92 -3.20
CA ILE A 90 9.93 -0.97 -3.46
C ILE A 90 10.86 -0.85 -2.25
N LEU A 91 10.29 -0.61 -1.06
CA LEU A 91 11.09 -0.41 0.17
C LEU A 91 11.84 -1.68 0.59
N SER A 92 11.26 -2.85 0.35
CA SER A 92 11.88 -4.14 0.68
C SER A 92 13.05 -4.47 -0.25
N GLY A 93 13.08 -3.88 -1.46
CA GLY A 93 14.21 -3.96 -2.38
C GLY A 93 15.39 -3.04 -2.04
N VAL A 94 15.27 -2.18 -1.02
CA VAL A 94 16.35 -1.28 -0.59
C VAL A 94 17.22 -1.97 0.46
N SER A 95 18.53 -2.06 0.18
CA SER A 95 19.58 -2.52 1.09
C SER A 95 20.62 -1.42 1.31
N PHE A 96 21.21 -1.37 2.51
CA PHE A 96 22.31 -0.47 2.88
C PHE A 96 23.61 -1.25 3.04
#